data_AF-A0AA46QCV3-F1
#
_entry.id   AF-A0AA46QCV3-F1
#
_cell.length_a   1.000
_cell.length_b   1.000
_cell.length_c   1.000
_cell.angle_alpha   90.00
_cell.angle_beta   90.00
_cell.angle_gamma   90.00
#
_symmetry.space_group_name_H-M   'P 1'
#
loop_
_entity.id
_entity.type
_entity.pdbx_description
1 polymer ?
#
loop_
_entity_poly.entity_id
_entity_poly.type
_entity_poly.pdbx_seq_one_letter_code
_entity_poly.pdbx_strand_id
1 'polypeptide(L)'
;MKRIGLLIAALAAFNATASSPQAWAESERAMRAACLKASGLKNARVEGAIVHYGDDVGYSALFIGGRYPQPFMKNKPGRELCLYQRATQKAAVQAVEGD
;
A
#
# COMPACT_ATOMS: atom_id res chain seq x y z
N MET A 1 -29.09 -18.33 -48.62
CA MET A 1 -29.02 -18.37 -47.15
C MET A 1 -27.59 -18.67 -46.69
N LYS A 2 -26.65 -17.72 -46.75
CA LYS A 2 -25.26 -17.97 -46.29
C LYS A 2 -24.44 -16.70 -46.08
N ARG A 3 -24.99 -15.64 -45.48
CA ARG A 3 -24.24 -14.39 -45.17
C ARG A 3 -24.78 -13.64 -43.94
N ILE A 4 -25.35 -14.34 -42.95
CA ILE A 4 -25.85 -13.72 -41.72
C ILE A 4 -25.29 -14.50 -40.52
N GLY A 5 -23.96 -14.56 -40.43
CA GLY A 5 -23.29 -15.32 -39.37
C GLY A 5 -21.96 -14.73 -38.95
N LEU A 6 -21.72 -13.44 -39.23
CA LEU A 6 -20.43 -12.80 -38.93
C LEU A 6 -20.64 -11.31 -38.60
N LEU A 7 -21.46 -11.00 -37.60
CA LEU A 7 -21.62 -9.61 -37.13
C LEU A 7 -21.85 -9.45 -35.61
N ILE A 8 -21.70 -10.52 -34.81
CA ILE A 8 -21.90 -10.46 -33.34
C ILE A 8 -20.59 -10.79 -32.57
N ALA A 9 -19.42 -10.51 -33.15
CA ALA A 9 -18.13 -10.79 -32.49
C ALA A 9 -17.30 -9.52 -32.18
N ALA A 10 -17.82 -8.32 -32.44
CA ALA A 10 -17.02 -7.09 -32.41
C ALA A 10 -17.27 -6.15 -31.20
N LEU A 11 -18.06 -6.55 -30.19
CA LEU A 11 -18.44 -5.67 -29.07
C LEU A 11 -17.83 -6.04 -27.71
N ALA A 12 -16.89 -6.99 -27.65
CA ALA A 12 -16.00 -7.11 -26.49
C ALA A 12 -14.94 -6.01 -26.54
N ALA A 13 -15.39 -4.75 -26.51
CA ALA A 13 -14.52 -3.63 -26.16
C ALA A 13 -14.05 -3.90 -24.74
N PHE A 14 -12.77 -4.25 -24.62
CA PHE A 14 -12.08 -4.32 -23.34
C PHE A 14 -12.14 -2.92 -22.72
N ASN A 15 -13.18 -2.66 -21.92
CA ASN A 15 -13.18 -1.52 -21.03
C ASN A 15 -12.05 -1.79 -20.04
N ALA A 16 -10.88 -1.19 -20.29
CA ALA A 16 -9.82 -1.11 -19.31
C ALA A 16 -10.36 -0.25 -18.16
N THR A 17 -11.09 -0.88 -17.24
CA THR A 17 -11.59 -0.19 -16.06
C THR A 17 -10.37 0.08 -15.18
N ALA A 18 -9.85 1.31 -15.24
CA ALA A 18 -8.94 1.78 -14.22
C ALA A 18 -9.63 1.61 -12.85
N SER A 19 -8.87 1.27 -11.82
CA SER A 19 -9.40 1.13 -10.47
C SER A 19 -10.17 2.40 -10.08
N SER A 20 -11.37 2.22 -9.53
CA SER A 20 -12.19 3.35 -9.11
C SER A 20 -11.50 4.14 -7.99
N PRO A 21 -11.79 5.45 -7.84
CA PRO A 21 -11.25 6.23 -6.72
C PRO A 21 -11.55 5.59 -5.35
N GLN A 22 -12.72 4.94 -5.22
CA GLN A 22 -13.07 4.20 -4.01
C GLN A 22 -12.17 2.98 -3.78
N ALA A 23 -11.89 2.19 -4.82
CA ALA A 23 -11.00 1.04 -4.71
C ALA A 23 -9.57 1.45 -4.31
N TRP A 24 -9.09 2.59 -4.83
CA TRP A 24 -7.83 3.18 -4.39
C TRP A 24 -7.86 3.56 -2.91
N ALA A 25 -8.89 4.28 -2.46
CA ALA A 25 -9.03 4.70 -1.06
C ALA A 25 -9.12 3.50 -0.09
N GLU A 26 -9.84 2.44 -0.47
CA GLU A 26 -9.92 1.21 0.31
C GLU A 26 -8.57 0.49 0.38
N SER A 27 -7.86 0.39 -0.75
CA SER A 27 -6.51 -0.17 -0.79
C SER A 27 -5.56 0.62 0.11
N GLU A 28 -5.57 1.96 0.04
CA GLU A 28 -4.73 2.80 0.90
C GLU A 28 -5.05 2.62 2.38
N ARG A 29 -6.33 2.51 2.73
CA ARG A 29 -6.75 2.25 4.12
C ARG A 29 -6.19 0.91 4.61
N ALA A 30 -6.27 -0.14 3.79
CA ALA A 30 -5.70 -1.45 4.10
C ALA A 30 -4.18 -1.39 4.28
N MET A 31 -3.47 -0.66 3.40
CA MET A 31 -2.02 -0.45 3.50
C MET A 31 -1.63 0.23 4.83
N ARG A 32 -2.31 1.34 5.17
CA ARG A 32 -2.08 2.07 6.42
C ARG A 32 -2.32 1.19 7.64
N ALA A 33 -3.41 0.41 7.65
CA ALA A 33 -3.74 -0.48 8.75
C ALA A 33 -2.70 -1.60 8.92
N ALA A 34 -2.27 -2.23 7.82
CA ALA A 34 -1.26 -3.29 7.85
C ALA A 34 0.09 -2.78 8.38
N CYS A 35 0.53 -1.61 7.91
CA CYS A 35 1.75 -0.98 8.35
C CYS A 35 1.72 -0.58 9.83
N LEU A 36 0.64 0.06 10.29
CA LEU A 36 0.48 0.42 11.70
C LEU A 36 0.42 -0.81 12.61
N LYS A 37 -0.19 -1.90 12.15
CA LYS A 37 -0.21 -3.18 12.88
C LYS A 37 1.18 -3.82 12.97
N ALA A 38 2.02 -3.65 11.94
CA ALA A 38 3.38 -4.16 11.93
C ALA A 38 4.35 -3.31 12.77
N SER A 39 4.05 -2.02 12.96
CA SER A 39 4.89 -1.09 13.71
C SER A 39 5.03 -1.47 15.19
N GLY A 40 6.24 -1.33 15.72
CA GLY A 40 6.53 -1.48 17.15
C GLY A 40 6.43 -0.18 17.95
N LEU A 41 6.14 0.96 17.30
CA LEU A 41 6.16 2.26 17.95
C LEU A 41 4.93 2.50 18.83
N LYS A 42 5.14 3.14 19.97
CA LYS A 42 4.06 3.73 20.76
C LYS A 42 3.51 4.96 20.05
N ASN A 43 2.17 5.10 20.04
CA ASN A 43 1.47 6.18 19.34
C ASN A 43 1.85 6.26 17.85
N ALA A 44 2.02 5.09 17.22
CA ALA A 44 2.33 4.96 15.80
C ALA A 44 1.27 5.66 14.94
N ARG A 45 1.73 6.45 13.96
CA ARG A 45 0.89 7.11 12.96
C ARG A 45 1.62 7.15 11.63
N VAL A 46 0.87 7.08 10.54
CA VAL A 46 1.45 7.26 9.20
C VAL A 46 1.84 8.72 9.01
N GLU A 47 3.02 8.95 8.46
CA GLU A 47 3.57 10.27 8.16
C GLU A 47 3.64 10.47 6.64
N GLY A 48 3.01 11.53 6.15
CA GLY A 48 3.02 11.89 4.74
C GLY A 48 2.15 11.00 3.83
N ALA A 49 2.50 11.04 2.54
CA ALA A 49 1.81 10.31 1.48
C ALA A 49 2.35 8.88 1.33
N ILE A 50 1.55 8.00 0.74
CA ILE A 50 2.00 6.66 0.35
C ILE A 50 2.77 6.79 -0.96
N VAL A 51 3.93 6.15 -1.03
CA VAL A 51 4.73 6.04 -2.24
C VAL A 51 4.37 4.73 -2.92
N HIS A 52 3.71 4.82 -4.08
CA HIS A 52 3.42 3.65 -4.90
C HIS A 52 4.56 3.40 -5.87
N TYR A 53 5.17 2.22 -5.81
CA TYR A 53 6.05 1.76 -6.86
C TYR A 53 5.23 1.09 -7.97
N GLY A 54 5.83 1.00 -9.15
CA GLY A 54 5.27 0.28 -10.29
C GLY A 54 4.96 -1.18 -9.95
N ASP A 55 4.08 -1.78 -10.73
CA ASP A 55 3.64 -3.16 -10.52
C ASP A 55 4.78 -4.18 -10.75
N ASP A 56 5.84 -3.78 -11.45
CA ASP A 56 7.11 -4.51 -11.61
C ASP A 56 7.87 -4.69 -10.29
N VAL A 57 7.81 -3.68 -9.42
CA VAL A 57 8.33 -3.74 -8.06
C VAL A 57 7.32 -4.41 -7.13
N GLY A 58 6.03 -4.08 -7.28
CA GLY A 58 4.93 -4.71 -6.54
C GLY A 58 4.76 -4.26 -5.09
N TYR A 59 5.49 -3.21 -4.67
CA TYR A 59 5.42 -2.65 -3.32
C TYR A 59 4.81 -1.25 -3.29
N SER A 60 4.31 -0.87 -2.12
CA SER A 60 4.11 0.52 -1.74
C SER A 60 4.84 0.77 -0.43
N ALA A 61 5.31 2.00 -0.24
CA ALA A 61 6.03 2.39 0.97
C ALA A 61 5.33 3.56 1.66
N LEU A 62 5.43 3.59 2.99
CA LEU A 62 4.99 4.73 3.79
C LEU A 62 5.84 4.87 5.05
N PHE A 63 5.98 6.09 5.54
CA PHE A 63 6.65 6.36 6.80
C PHE A 63 5.68 6.24 7.97
N ILE A 64 6.18 5.74 9.08
CA ILE A 64 5.47 5.69 10.36
C ILE A 64 6.30 6.47 11.37
N GLY A 65 5.66 7.38 12.09
CA GLY A 65 6.25 8.07 13.23
C GLY A 65 5.60 7.64 14.54
N GLY A 66 6.34 7.76 15.63
CA GLY A 66 5.88 7.39 16.96
C GLY A 66 7.00 7.54 17.98
N ARG A 67 6.98 6.70 19.01
CA ARG A 67 8.02 6.68 20.05
C ARG A 67 8.45 5.26 20.36
N TYR A 68 9.75 5.06 20.57
CA TYR A 68 10.29 3.76 20.95
C TYR A 68 9.83 3.37 22.36
N PRO A 69 9.10 2.23 22.53
CA PRO A 69 8.63 1.80 23.84
C PRO A 69 9.72 1.16 24.70
N GLN A 70 10.86 0.80 24.12
CA GLN A 70 11.95 0.14 24.84
C GLN A 70 12.50 1.06 25.95
N PRO A 71 12.62 0.62 27.21
CA PRO A 71 13.03 1.49 28.33
C PRO A 71 14.37 2.21 28.11
N PHE A 72 15.35 1.52 27.52
CA PHE A 72 16.68 2.09 27.23
C PHE A 72 16.64 3.20 26.17
N MET A 73 15.60 3.24 25.33
CA MET A 73 15.40 4.30 24.33
C MET A 73 14.78 5.56 24.92
N LYS A 74 14.41 5.58 26.21
CA LYS A 74 13.90 6.77 26.94
C LYS A 74 12.80 7.52 26.18
N ASN A 75 11.87 6.79 25.55
CA ASN A 75 10.74 7.36 24.81
C ASN A 75 11.18 8.30 23.66
N LYS A 76 12.37 8.06 23.08
CA LYS A 76 12.91 8.80 21.93
C LYS A 76 11.92 8.75 20.75
N PRO A 77 11.76 9.87 20.01
CA PRO A 77 11.05 9.83 18.73
C PRO A 77 11.59 8.72 17.84
N GLY A 78 10.68 7.91 17.31
CA GLY A 78 10.98 6.82 16.41
C GLY A 78 10.35 7.05 15.05
N ARG A 79 11.05 6.59 14.01
CA ARG A 79 10.56 6.59 12.63
C ARG A 79 10.86 5.25 12.00
N GLU A 80 9.88 4.71 11.31
CA GLU A 80 9.99 3.44 10.58
C GLU A 80 9.60 3.65 9.12
N LEU A 81 10.22 2.87 8.24
CA LEU A 81 9.77 2.70 6.87
C LEU A 81 8.98 1.39 6.81
N CYS A 82 7.74 1.48 6.35
CA CYS A 82 6.93 0.30 6.04
C CYS A 82 6.98 0.01 4.55
N LEU A 83 7.27 -1.24 4.19
CA LEU A 83 7.06 -1.80 2.85
C LEU A 83 5.83 -2.70 2.87
N TYR A 84 4.86 -2.39 2.00
CA TYR A 84 3.65 -3.17 1.81
C TYR A 84 3.67 -3.87 0.45
N GLN A 85 3.68 -5.20 0.45
CA GLN A 85 3.65 -6.00 -0.75
C GLN A 85 2.20 -6.11 -1.25
N ARG A 86 1.88 -5.48 -2.39
CA ARG A 86 0.49 -5.30 -2.83
C ARG A 86 -0.23 -6.61 -3.13
N ALA A 87 0.48 -7.60 -3.68
CA ALA A 87 -0.08 -8.89 -4.06
C ALA A 87 -0.43 -9.78 -2.85
N THR A 88 0.37 -9.73 -1.78
CA THR A 88 0.18 -10.59 -0.59
C THR A 88 -0.45 -9.86 0.58
N GLN A 89 -0.62 -8.54 0.46
CA GLN A 89 -1.11 -7.65 1.50
C GLN A 89 -0.30 -7.71 2.81
N LYS A 90 0.98 -8.12 2.71
CA LYS A 90 1.90 -8.20 3.85
C LYS A 90 2.68 -6.90 4.01
N ALA A 91 2.86 -6.49 5.25
CA ALA A 91 3.67 -5.34 5.64
C ALA A 91 4.93 -5.80 6.37
N ALA A 92 6.07 -5.20 6.04
CA ALA A 92 7.31 -5.31 6.79
C ALA A 92 7.75 -3.89 7.19
N VAL A 93 8.16 -3.72 8.45
CA VAL A 93 8.64 -2.43 8.97
C VAL A 93 10.11 -2.55 9.35
N GLN A 94 10.86 -1.48 9.15
CA GLN A 94 12.22 -1.33 9.65
C GLN A 94 12.41 0.07 10.22
N ALA A 95 13.18 0.16 11.30
CA ALA A 95 13.61 1.44 11.84
C ALA A 95 14.42 2.21 10.79
N VAL A 96 14.16 3.50 10.65
CA VAL A 96 15.00 4.38 9.84
C VAL A 96 16.11 4.89 10.75
N GLU A 97 17.31 4.37 10.58
CA GLU A 97 18.52 4.88 11.22
C GLU A 97 19.06 6.06 10.39
N GLY A 98 19.28 7.21 11.02
CA GLY A 98 19.79 8.41 10.34
C GLY A 98 19.39 9.70 11.04
N ASP A 99 20.34 10.63 11.02
CA ASP A 99 20.68 11.71 11.98
C ASP A 99 19.56 12.65 12.46
#